data_AF-A0A9J6GZZ1-F1
#
_entry.id   AF-A0A9J6GZZ1-F1
#
_cell.length_a   1.000
_cell.length_b   1.000
_cell.length_c   1.000
_cell.angle_alpha   90.00
_cell.angle_beta   90.00
_cell.angle_gamma   90.00
#
_symmetry.space_group_name_H-M   'P 1'
#
loop_
_entity.id
_entity.type
_entity.pdbx_description
1 polymer ?
#
loop_
_entity_poly.entity_id
_entity_poly.type
_entity_poly.pdbx_seq_one_letter_code
_entity_poly.pdbx_strand_id
1 'polypeptide(L)'
;MILSRRPNDDDRHDGFTKWPFMTTHTWGENPRGRWTLEAHIDRGNKDTSSSGQDGEARGFLKEWTLMIHGTRDPPYVDLPAHDHNSKLAIVKKAHESTRRGGPVVKATRP
;
A
#
# COMPACT_ATOMS: atom_id res chain seq x y z
N MET A 1 1.89 -3.67 -5.59
CA MET A 1 2.94 -2.95 -6.35
C MET A 1 2.50 -1.49 -6.46
N ILE A 2 3.34 -0.54 -6.03
CA ILE A 2 2.98 0.91 -6.00
C ILE A 2 3.52 1.68 -7.20
N LEU A 3 4.55 1.16 -7.87
CA LEU A 3 5.07 1.65 -9.14
C LEU A 3 5.57 0.45 -9.94
N SER A 4 5.15 0.37 -11.20
CA SER A 4 5.59 -0.65 -12.16
C SER A 4 6.67 -0.07 -13.07
N ARG A 5 7.43 -0.94 -13.75
CA ARG A 5 8.40 -0.52 -14.76
C ARG A 5 7.72 0.34 -15.84
N ARG A 6 8.36 1.45 -16.20
CA ARG A 6 7.93 2.36 -17.27
C ARG A 6 9.02 2.39 -18.36
N PRO A 7 8.91 1.59 -19.45
CA PRO A 7 9.99 1.44 -20.43
C PRO A 7 10.37 2.72 -21.19
N ASN A 8 9.44 3.66 -21.30
CA ASN A 8 9.61 4.92 -22.03
C ASN A 8 9.92 6.11 -21.11
N ASP A 9 10.18 5.84 -19.84
CA ASP A 9 10.48 6.86 -18.83
C ASP A 9 11.98 7.12 -18.81
N ASP A 10 12.40 8.28 -19.34
CA ASP A 10 13.81 8.66 -19.45
C ASP A 10 14.25 9.52 -18.26
N ASP A 11 13.77 9.21 -17.06
CA ASP A 11 14.11 9.90 -15.83
C ASP A 11 15.45 9.43 -15.25
N ARG A 12 16.53 9.62 -16.01
CA ARG A 12 17.88 9.17 -15.63
C ARG A 12 18.55 10.05 -14.58
N HIS A 13 18.00 11.24 -14.31
CA HIS A 13 18.67 12.28 -13.55
C HIS A 13 17.88 12.78 -12.34
N ASP A 14 16.56 12.83 -12.40
CA ASP A 14 15.76 13.49 -11.36
C ASP A 14 15.26 12.48 -10.32
N GLY A 15 14.84 11.30 -10.77
CA GLY A 15 14.32 10.24 -9.91
C GLY A 15 13.16 10.71 -9.04
N PHE A 16 13.05 10.18 -7.82
CA PHE A 16 11.94 10.52 -6.91
C PHE A 16 12.40 11.47 -5.80
N THR A 17 12.21 12.77 -6.02
CA THR A 17 12.43 13.79 -4.98
C THR A 17 11.14 14.07 -4.22
N LYS A 18 11.06 13.60 -2.95
CA LYS A 18 9.89 13.80 -2.07
C LYS A 18 8.55 13.41 -2.73
N TRP A 19 8.57 12.38 -3.58
CA TRP A 19 7.40 11.96 -4.33
C TRP A 19 6.43 11.15 -3.45
N PRO A 20 5.17 11.57 -3.29
CA PRO A 20 4.21 10.87 -2.43
C PRO A 20 3.56 9.69 -3.17
N PHE A 21 4.12 8.50 -3.02
CA PHE A 21 3.42 7.26 -3.41
C PHE A 21 2.26 6.99 -2.46
N MET A 22 1.10 6.61 -3.00
CA MET A 22 -0.12 6.35 -2.23
C MET A 22 -0.82 5.09 -2.74
N THR A 23 -1.48 4.36 -1.84
CA THR A 23 -2.23 3.15 -2.16
C THR A 23 -3.43 2.98 -1.24
N THR A 24 -4.51 2.39 -1.76
CA THR A 24 -5.70 1.99 -0.98
C THR A 24 -5.81 0.47 -0.82
N HIS A 25 -4.82 -0.30 -1.28
CA HIS A 25 -4.86 -1.77 -1.26
C HIS A 25 -5.03 -2.37 0.14
N THR A 26 -4.58 -1.67 1.18
CA THR A 26 -4.63 -2.12 2.58
C THR A 26 -5.75 -1.42 3.37
N TRP A 27 -6.75 -0.85 2.70
CA TRP A 27 -7.83 -0.12 3.37
C TRP A 27 -8.59 -1.02 4.35
N GLY A 28 -8.78 -0.54 5.58
CA GLY A 28 -9.49 -1.27 6.64
C GLY A 28 -8.65 -2.32 7.37
N GLU A 29 -7.38 -2.51 6.99
CA GLU A 29 -6.45 -3.34 7.76
C GLU A 29 -5.95 -2.60 9.02
N ASN A 30 -5.55 -3.37 10.03
CA ASN A 30 -4.89 -2.81 11.21
C ASN A 30 -3.43 -2.46 10.83
N PRO A 31 -3.00 -1.19 10.91
CA PRO A 31 -1.66 -0.79 10.47
C PRO A 31 -0.53 -1.25 11.41
N ARG A 32 -0.86 -1.84 12.57
CA ARG A 32 0.14 -2.32 13.53
C ARG A 32 0.86 -3.54 12.98
N GLY A 33 2.19 -3.47 12.92
CA GLY A 33 3.03 -4.56 12.47
C GLY A 33 4.29 -4.05 11.80
N ARG A 34 5.00 -4.97 11.16
CA ARG A 34 6.20 -4.64 10.38
C ARG A 34 5.80 -4.25 8.96
N TRP A 35 6.26 -3.08 8.53
CA TRP A 35 6.17 -2.62 7.15
C TRP A 35 7.52 -2.81 6.46
N THR A 36 7.48 -3.26 5.21
CA THR A 36 8.66 -3.46 4.36
C THR A 36 8.51 -2.64 3.09
N LEU A 37 9.54 -1.86 2.77
CA LEU A 37 9.66 -1.18 1.47
C LEU A 37 10.67 -1.94 0.62
N GLU A 38 10.24 -2.35 -0.58
CA GLU A 38 11.09 -3.01 -1.57
C GLU A 38 11.26 -2.09 -2.78
N ALA A 39 12.51 -1.81 -3.14
CA ALA A 39 12.86 -0.97 -4.27
C ALA A 39 13.92 -1.68 -5.12
N HIS A 40 13.66 -1.78 -6.42
CA HIS A 40 14.53 -2.49 -7.37
C HIS A 40 14.83 -1.59 -8.56
N ILE A 41 16.08 -1.59 -8.99
CA ILE A 41 16.50 -0.99 -10.26
C ILE A 41 16.39 -2.08 -11.32
N ASP A 42 15.31 -2.05 -12.11
CA ASP A 42 15.13 -2.97 -13.22
C ASP A 42 15.94 -2.48 -14.43
N ARG A 43 16.92 -3.28 -14.87
CA ARG A 43 17.76 -2.95 -16.04
C ARG A 43 17.02 -3.14 -17.37
N GLY A 44 15.85 -3.77 -17.33
CA GLY A 44 15.18 -4.24 -18.52
C GLY A 44 16.00 -5.29 -19.25
N ASN A 45 15.31 -6.09 -20.07
CA ASN A 45 15.97 -6.94 -21.03
C ASN A 45 16.50 -6.07 -22.19
N LYS A 46 17.58 -5.32 -21.96
CA LYS A 46 18.40 -4.80 -23.07
C LYS A 46 19.41 -5.89 -23.39
N ASP A 47 19.27 -6.48 -24.57
CA ASP A 47 20.18 -7.50 -25.08
C ASP A 47 21.64 -7.11 -24.81
N THR A 48 22.36 -8.04 -24.20
CA THR A 48 23.77 -8.00 -23.81
C THR A 48 24.76 -7.86 -24.98
N SER A 49 24.29 -7.45 -26.17
CA SER A 49 25.06 -7.37 -27.41
C SER A 49 25.46 -5.96 -27.84
N SER A 50 24.94 -4.90 -27.19
CA SER A 50 25.44 -3.53 -27.44
C SER A 50 26.56 -3.19 -26.45
N SER A 51 27.75 -3.64 -26.80
CA SER A 51 29.02 -3.17 -26.24
C SER A 51 29.17 -1.66 -26.45
N GLY A 52 28.81 -0.86 -25.44
CA GLY A 52 29.05 0.58 -25.49
C GLY A 52 28.29 1.38 -24.44
N GLN A 53 28.88 1.52 -23.26
CA GLN A 53 28.73 2.74 -22.45
C GLN A 53 27.37 3.01 -21.79
N ASP A 54 26.60 1.99 -21.40
CA ASP A 54 25.53 2.19 -20.41
C ASP A 54 26.06 1.79 -19.03
N GLY A 55 26.59 2.78 -18.32
CA GLY A 55 27.10 2.65 -16.95
C GLY A 55 26.08 1.96 -16.04
N GLU A 56 26.58 1.18 -15.09
CA GLU A 56 25.76 0.43 -14.15
C GLU A 56 24.63 1.31 -13.59
N ALA A 57 23.36 0.95 -13.85
CA ALA A 57 22.22 1.68 -13.31
C ALA A 57 22.30 1.64 -11.78
N ARG A 58 22.67 2.77 -11.20
CA ARG A 58 22.96 2.95 -9.77
C ARG A 58 22.08 4.07 -9.24
N GLY A 59 21.57 3.87 -8.04
CA GLY A 59 20.76 4.85 -7.34
C GLY A 59 20.82 4.59 -5.85
N PHE A 60 20.51 5.61 -5.06
CA PHE A 60 20.49 5.53 -3.61
C PHE A 60 19.11 5.91 -3.11
N LEU A 61 18.54 5.11 -2.22
CA LEU A 61 17.39 5.51 -1.42
C LEU A 61 17.93 6.35 -0.25
N LYS A 62 17.80 7.67 -0.33
CA LYS A 62 18.30 8.58 0.71
C LYS A 62 17.36 8.67 1.90
N GLU A 63 16.06 8.76 1.63
CA GLU A 63 15.03 8.89 2.65
C GLU A 63 13.74 8.20 2.18
N TRP A 64 12.95 7.74 3.13
CA TRP A 64 11.57 7.33 2.90
C TRP A 64 10.76 7.61 4.17
N THR A 65 9.47 7.90 3.99
CA THR A 65 8.53 8.10 5.09
C THR A 65 7.28 7.30 4.81
N LEU A 66 6.86 6.47 5.77
CA LEU A 66 5.56 5.82 5.74
C LEU A 66 4.54 6.67 6.49
N MET A 67 3.57 7.20 5.75
CA MET A 67 2.44 7.92 6.33
C MET A 67 1.19 7.05 6.29
N ILE A 68 0.56 6.87 7.45
CA ILE A 68 -0.64 6.04 7.60
C ILE A 68 -1.82 6.96 7.92
N HIS A 69 -2.80 6.95 7.03
CA HIS A 69 -4.06 7.67 7.22
C HIS A 69 -5.17 6.70 7.63
N GLY A 70 -5.95 7.09 8.63
CA GLY A 70 -7.06 6.30 9.13
C GLY A 70 -7.74 7.01 10.29
N THR A 71 -8.73 6.34 10.87
CA THR A 71 -9.40 6.81 12.09
C THR A 71 -8.94 5.97 13.28
N ARG A 72 -8.83 6.61 14.44
CA ARG A 72 -8.54 5.91 15.70
C ARG A 72 -9.70 4.98 16.10
N ASP A 73 -10.92 5.49 15.93
CA ASP A 73 -12.16 4.80 16.26
C ASP A 73 -12.99 4.54 14.99
N PRO A 74 -13.79 3.47 14.91
CA PRO A 74 -14.65 3.23 13.77
C PRO A 74 -15.65 4.39 13.59
N PRO A 75 -15.78 4.99 12.41
CA PRO A 75 -16.59 6.21 12.21
C PRO A 75 -18.10 5.95 12.30
N TYR A 76 -18.51 4.71 12.46
CA TYR A 76 -19.90 4.27 12.44
C TYR A 76 -20.41 3.79 13.80
N VAL A 77 -19.63 3.98 14.89
CA VAL A 77 -20.03 3.54 16.24
C VAL A 77 -21.41 4.06 16.63
N ASP A 78 -21.70 5.33 16.34
CA ASP A 78 -22.94 6.00 16.73
C ASP A 78 -24.06 5.90 15.67
N LEU A 79 -23.78 5.29 14.51
CA LEU A 79 -24.78 5.17 13.45
C LEU A 79 -25.81 4.09 13.80
N PRO A 80 -27.12 4.37 13.78
CA PRO A 80 -28.13 3.36 14.09
C PRO A 80 -28.16 2.29 12.99
N ALA A 81 -28.08 1.01 13.39
CA ALA A 81 -28.30 -0.11 12.48
C ALA A 81 -29.76 -0.52 12.59
N HIS A 82 -30.60 -0.07 11.66
CA HIS A 82 -32.05 -0.28 11.72
C HIS A 82 -32.48 -1.73 11.52
N ASP A 83 -31.65 -2.54 10.86
CA ASP A 83 -31.90 -3.96 10.61
C ASP A 83 -30.69 -4.80 11.05
N HIS A 84 -30.97 -5.94 11.69
CA HIS A 84 -29.97 -6.90 12.15
C HIS A 84 -29.15 -7.51 11.01
N ASN A 85 -29.76 -7.61 9.81
CA ASN A 85 -29.10 -8.14 8.62
C ASN A 85 -28.47 -7.03 7.76
N SER A 86 -28.54 -5.76 8.20
CA SER A 86 -27.89 -4.66 7.49
C SER A 86 -26.38 -4.83 7.48
N LYS A 87 -25.73 -4.35 6.41
CA LYS A 87 -24.25 -4.33 6.30
C LYS A 87 -23.61 -3.66 7.51
N LEU A 88 -24.23 -2.60 8.02
CA LEU A 88 -23.74 -1.89 9.20
C LEU A 88 -23.81 -2.75 10.47
N ALA A 89 -24.92 -3.47 10.71
CA ALA A 89 -25.06 -4.37 11.86
C ALA A 89 -24.01 -5.50 11.81
N ILE A 90 -23.82 -6.11 10.64
CA ILE A 90 -22.82 -7.17 10.41
C ILE A 90 -21.41 -6.65 10.70
N VAL A 91 -21.07 -5.47 10.15
CA VAL A 91 -19.74 -4.86 10.32
C VAL A 91 -19.48 -4.46 11.78
N LYS A 92 -20.46 -3.90 12.49
CA LYS A 92 -20.34 -3.60 13.93
C LYS A 92 -20.05 -4.85 14.76
N LYS A 93 -20.83 -5.92 14.54
CA LYS A 93 -20.64 -7.21 15.22
C LYS A 93 -19.25 -7.80 14.97
N ALA A 94 -18.75 -7.72 13.73
CA ALA A 94 -17.41 -8.18 13.37
C ALA A 94 -16.31 -7.35 14.04
N HIS A 95 -16.43 -6.03 14.10
CA HIS A 95 -15.45 -5.18 14.78
C HIS A 95 -15.43 -5.39 16.29
N GLU A 96 -16.59 -5.62 16.92
CA GLU A 96 -16.68 -5.96 18.33
C GLU A 96 -16.03 -7.31 18.64
N SER A 97 -16.20 -8.31 17.78
CA SER A 97 -15.56 -9.62 17.97
C SER A 97 -14.05 -9.52 17.85
N THR A 98 -13.53 -8.81 16.84
CA THR A 98 -12.08 -8.56 16.70
C THR A 98 -11.51 -7.79 17.90
N ARG A 99 -12.23 -6.78 18.42
CA ARG A 99 -11.83 -6.05 19.65
C ARG A 99 -11.70 -6.96 20.87
N ARG A 100 -12.49 -8.03 20.94
CA ARG A 100 -12.44 -9.04 22.02
C ARG A 100 -11.42 -10.16 21.78
N GLY A 101 -10.54 -10.01 20.79
CA GLY A 101 -9.52 -11.02 20.45
C GLY A 101 -10.02 -12.13 19.51
N GLY A 102 -11.20 -11.96 18.90
CA GLY A 102 -11.69 -12.85 17.85
C GLY A 102 -10.96 -12.66 16.51
N PRO A 103 -11.15 -13.58 15.55
CA PRO A 103 -10.50 -13.51 14.25
C PRO A 103 -10.87 -12.23 13.49
N VAL A 104 -9.91 -11.69 12.73
CA VAL A 104 -10.12 -10.52 11.86
C VAL A 104 -10.95 -10.94 10.66
N VAL A 105 -12.18 -10.42 10.57
CA VAL A 105 -13.05 -10.66 9.41
C VAL A 105 -12.77 -9.57 8.39
N LYS A 106 -12.09 -9.91 7.29
CA LYS A 106 -11.97 -9.01 6.14
C LYS A 106 -13.33 -8.95 5.44
N ALA A 107 -13.83 -7.75 5.17
CA ALA A 107 -14.91 -7.58 4.20
C ALA A 107 -14.32 -7.86 2.80
N THR A 108 -14.36 -9.12 2.37
CA THR A 108 -14.08 -9.46 0.98
C THR A 108 -15.17 -8.85 0.11
N ARG A 109 -14.76 -8.07 -0.90
CA ARG A 109 -15.66 -7.73 -2.01
C ARG A 109 -15.96 -9.01 -2.79
N PRO A 110 -17.19 -9.16 -3.33
CA PRO A 110 -17.48 -10.20 -4.32
C PRO A 110 -16.63 -10.02 -5.58
#